data_AF-A0A8J5NTA5-F1
#
_entry.id   AF-A0A8J5NTA5-F1
#
_cell.length_a   1.000
_cell.length_b   1.000
_cell.length_c   1.000
_cell.angle_alpha   90.00
_cell.angle_beta   90.00
_cell.angle_gamma   90.00
#
_symmetry.space_group_name_H-M   'P 1'
#
loop_
_entity.id
_entity.type
_entity.pdbx_description
1 polymer ?
#
loop_
_entity_poly.entity_id
_entity_poly.type
_entity_poly.pdbx_seq_one_letter_code
_entity_poly.pdbx_strand_id
1 'polypeptide(L)'
;MVKSFALVSAKFLSAHFATIRAFVRKFNSRRTPKEQVKMPPRAHSKTSRVPRRPFESARLDSELKLVGEYGLRNKREVWRVGLTLSKIRRAARQLLTLDEKDPKRLFEGNALIRRLVRVGVLDESRMKLDYVLALKIEDFLERRLQTCVWKLGLAKSIHHARVLIRQRHIRVGKQIVNVPSFIVRLDSQKHIDFALTSPFGGGRPGRVRRKKAAAAAGGEGGEDEEDEE
;
A
#
# COMPACT_ATOMS: atom_id res chain seq x y z
N MET A 1 67.46 50.87 -5.48
CA MET A 1 66.52 51.37 -6.51
C MET A 1 65.44 50.33 -6.83
N VAL A 2 64.75 49.77 -5.80
CA VAL A 2 63.80 48.63 -5.96
C VAL A 2 62.40 48.94 -5.38
N LYS A 3 62.17 50.17 -4.89
CA LYS A 3 60.91 50.54 -4.21
C LYS A 3 59.79 51.09 -5.13
N SER A 4 59.99 51.13 -6.45
CA SER A 4 58.97 51.67 -7.39
C SER A 4 58.17 50.62 -8.17
N PHE A 5 58.53 49.33 -8.12
CA PHE A 5 57.84 48.29 -8.91
C PHE A 5 56.62 47.68 -8.20
N ALA A 6 56.59 47.70 -6.86
CA ALA A 6 55.52 47.07 -6.08
C ALA A 6 54.20 47.88 -6.04
N LEU A 7 54.27 49.21 -6.22
CA LEU A 7 53.10 50.10 -6.12
C LEU A 7 52.24 50.14 -7.38
N VAL A 8 52.79 49.79 -8.55
CA VAL A 8 52.03 49.74 -9.82
C VAL A 8 51.26 48.42 -9.94
N SER A 9 51.79 47.31 -9.41
CA SER A 9 51.14 45.99 -9.45
C SER A 9 49.88 45.89 -8.55
N ALA A 10 49.92 46.48 -7.35
CA ALA A 10 48.81 46.41 -6.41
C ALA A 10 47.56 47.20 -6.86
N LYS A 11 47.73 48.32 -7.59
CA LYS A 11 46.60 49.10 -8.12
C LYS A 11 45.93 48.43 -9.34
N PHE A 12 46.70 47.71 -10.16
CA PHE A 12 46.15 47.02 -11.33
C PHE A 12 45.34 45.76 -10.96
N LEU A 13 45.79 45.01 -9.94
CA LEU A 13 45.07 43.86 -9.38
C LEU A 13 43.82 44.26 -8.58
N SER A 14 43.84 45.40 -7.88
CA SER A 14 42.66 45.90 -7.15
C SER A 14 41.53 46.35 -8.08
N ALA A 15 41.87 47.02 -9.20
CA ALA A 15 40.90 47.47 -10.18
C ALA A 15 40.20 46.30 -10.89
N HIS A 16 40.96 45.27 -11.29
CA HIS A 16 40.41 44.05 -11.91
C HIS A 16 39.53 43.24 -10.95
N PHE A 17 39.94 43.09 -9.68
CA PHE A 17 39.11 42.40 -8.69
C PHE A 17 37.82 43.17 -8.40
N ALA A 18 37.83 44.51 -8.38
CA ALA A 18 36.63 45.31 -8.18
C ALA A 18 35.66 45.21 -9.36
N THR A 19 36.14 45.16 -10.61
CA THR A 19 35.28 44.99 -11.80
C THR A 19 34.67 43.59 -11.86
N ILE A 20 35.44 42.55 -11.55
CA ILE A 20 34.93 41.17 -11.46
C ILE A 20 33.91 41.05 -10.33
N ARG A 21 34.16 41.65 -9.16
CA ARG A 21 33.20 41.65 -8.04
C ARG A 21 31.92 42.40 -8.39
N ALA A 22 32.01 43.54 -9.07
CA ALA A 22 30.84 44.31 -9.52
C ALA A 22 30.06 43.56 -10.62
N PHE A 23 30.75 42.89 -11.54
CA PHE A 23 30.14 42.04 -12.56
C PHE A 23 29.42 40.83 -11.95
N VAL A 24 30.05 40.13 -11.00
CA VAL A 24 29.43 39.01 -10.26
C VAL A 24 28.25 39.48 -9.39
N ARG A 25 28.31 40.70 -8.83
CA ARG A 25 27.19 41.28 -8.07
C ARG A 25 26.01 41.64 -8.97
N LYS A 26 26.27 42.21 -10.16
CA LYS A 26 25.25 42.57 -11.15
C LYS A 26 24.69 41.35 -11.90
N PHE A 27 25.48 40.29 -12.04
CA PHE A 27 25.02 38.99 -12.55
C PHE A 27 24.14 38.27 -11.51
N ASN A 28 24.49 38.32 -10.23
CA ASN A 28 23.69 37.74 -9.15
C ASN A 28 22.43 38.54 -8.80
N SER A 29 22.34 39.83 -9.13
CA SER A 29 21.14 40.64 -8.91
C SER A 29 20.06 40.45 -10.00
N ARG A 30 20.32 39.65 -11.04
CA ARG A 30 19.35 39.27 -12.08
C ARG A 30 18.68 37.91 -11.83
N ARG A 31 18.89 37.31 -10.65
CA ARG A 31 17.99 36.23 -10.21
C ARG A 31 16.69 36.89 -9.77
N THR A 32 15.74 36.96 -10.69
CA THR A 32 14.34 37.22 -10.37
C THR A 32 13.97 36.44 -9.11
N PRO A 33 13.25 37.03 -8.14
CA PRO A 33 12.76 36.27 -7.00
C PRO A 33 12.03 35.07 -7.59
N LYS A 34 12.49 33.85 -7.25
CA LYS A 34 11.91 32.60 -7.73
C LYS A 34 10.40 32.75 -7.61
N GLU A 35 9.74 32.97 -8.73
CA GLU A 35 8.30 33.01 -8.80
C GLU A 35 7.86 31.71 -8.14
N GLN A 36 7.19 31.82 -6.99
CA GLN A 36 6.79 30.66 -6.23
C GLN A 36 5.82 29.90 -7.12
N VAL A 37 6.32 28.90 -7.84
CA VAL A 37 5.50 28.00 -8.65
C VAL A 37 4.58 27.31 -7.65
N LYS A 38 3.37 27.84 -7.49
CA LYS A 38 2.34 27.31 -6.61
C LYS A 38 2.02 25.92 -7.13
N MET A 39 2.62 24.90 -6.53
CA MET A 39 2.39 23.52 -6.93
C MET A 39 0.88 23.26 -6.92
N PRO A 40 0.32 22.63 -7.97
CA PRO A 40 -1.09 22.33 -8.01
C PRO A 40 -1.45 21.51 -6.76
N PRO A 41 -2.60 21.80 -6.12
CA PRO A 41 -2.97 21.14 -4.88
C PRO A 41 -3.04 19.63 -5.10
N ARG A 42 -2.48 18.86 -4.17
CA ARG A 42 -2.54 17.39 -4.23
C ARG A 42 -4.00 16.94 -4.12
N ALA A 43 -4.54 16.45 -5.22
CA ALA A 43 -5.91 15.93 -5.27
C ALA A 43 -6.04 14.69 -4.38
N HIS A 44 -6.99 14.72 -3.45
CA HIS A 44 -7.32 13.60 -2.59
C HIS A 44 -8.81 13.27 -2.71
N SER A 45 -9.16 11.99 -2.58
CA SER A 45 -10.55 11.55 -2.71
C SER A 45 -10.94 10.61 -1.57
N LYS A 46 -12.23 10.60 -1.24
CA LYS A 46 -12.77 9.73 -0.20
C LYS A 46 -12.88 8.30 -0.71
N THR A 47 -12.41 7.34 0.08
CA THR A 47 -12.44 5.90 -0.26
C THR A 47 -13.66 5.16 0.28
N SER A 48 -14.46 5.77 1.14
CA SER A 48 -15.61 5.14 1.79
C SER A 48 -16.77 6.13 1.86
N ARG A 49 -18.00 5.64 1.79
CA ARG A 49 -19.22 6.44 1.96
C ARG A 49 -20.06 5.84 3.07
N VAL A 50 -20.51 6.67 4.01
CA VAL A 50 -21.36 6.25 5.13
C VAL A 50 -22.78 5.98 4.62
N PRO A 51 -23.49 4.97 5.15
CA PRO A 51 -24.90 4.73 4.86
C PRO A 51 -25.77 5.95 5.13
N ARG A 52 -26.87 6.10 4.36
CA ARG A 52 -27.80 7.23 4.54
C ARG A 52 -28.57 7.13 5.85
N ARG A 53 -29.06 5.94 6.19
CA ARG A 53 -29.82 5.66 7.43
C ARG A 53 -28.89 5.04 8.49
N PRO A 54 -28.61 5.73 9.61
CA PRO A 54 -27.67 5.25 10.61
C PRO A 54 -28.11 3.97 11.34
N PHE A 55 -29.38 3.85 11.69
CA PHE A 55 -29.92 2.77 12.52
C PHE A 55 -30.95 1.95 11.74
N GLU A 56 -30.47 0.88 11.10
CA GLU A 56 -31.30 -0.05 10.34
C GLU A 56 -30.83 -1.46 10.70
N SER A 57 -31.66 -2.19 11.44
CA SER A 57 -31.30 -3.49 12.03
C SER A 57 -30.78 -4.46 10.99
N ALA A 58 -31.53 -4.68 9.90
CA ALA A 58 -31.16 -5.58 8.82
C ALA A 58 -29.78 -5.26 8.19
N ARG A 59 -29.44 -3.98 8.05
CA ARG A 59 -28.12 -3.55 7.56
C ARG A 59 -27.03 -3.78 8.61
N LEU A 60 -27.30 -3.47 9.88
CA LEU A 60 -26.34 -3.65 10.96
C LEU A 60 -25.98 -5.13 11.13
N ASP A 61 -26.97 -6.02 11.04
CA ASP A 61 -26.80 -7.46 11.17
C ASP A 61 -26.02 -8.05 9.98
N SER A 62 -26.35 -7.66 8.74
CA SER A 62 -25.60 -8.09 7.56
C SER A 62 -24.15 -7.58 7.56
N GLU A 63 -23.92 -6.32 7.95
CA GLU A 63 -22.56 -5.80 8.12
C GLU A 63 -21.79 -6.54 9.22
N LEU A 64 -22.46 -6.92 10.32
CA LEU A 64 -21.82 -7.64 11.42
C LEU A 64 -21.41 -9.06 11.00
N LYS A 65 -22.26 -9.76 10.25
CA LYS A 65 -21.94 -11.07 9.65
C LYS A 65 -20.69 -10.99 8.78
N LEU A 66 -20.64 -10.03 7.84
CA LEU A 66 -19.47 -9.81 6.98
C LEU A 66 -18.20 -9.47 7.78
N VAL A 67 -18.33 -8.68 8.85
CA VAL A 67 -17.19 -8.33 9.71
C VAL A 67 -16.64 -9.56 10.44
N GLY A 68 -17.53 -10.42 10.95
CA GLY A 68 -17.18 -11.66 11.62
C GLY A 68 -16.53 -12.67 10.67
N GLU A 69 -17.19 -12.96 9.54
CA GLU A 69 -16.73 -13.92 8.54
C GLU A 69 -15.36 -13.55 7.96
N TYR A 70 -15.12 -12.28 7.65
CA TYR A 70 -13.87 -11.86 7.00
C TYR A 70 -12.83 -11.25 7.97
N GLY A 71 -13.10 -11.28 9.28
CA GLY A 71 -12.20 -10.75 10.31
C GLY A 71 -11.82 -9.28 10.09
N LEU A 72 -12.81 -8.45 9.78
CA LEU A 72 -12.63 -7.02 9.52
C LEU A 72 -12.48 -6.24 10.83
N ARG A 73 -11.70 -5.16 10.85
CA ARG A 73 -11.52 -4.36 12.08
C ARG A 73 -12.67 -3.39 12.31
N ASN A 74 -13.21 -2.79 11.24
CA ASN A 74 -14.22 -1.74 11.31
C ASN A 74 -15.22 -1.88 10.15
N LYS A 75 -16.46 -1.43 10.37
CA LYS A 75 -17.49 -1.28 9.31
C LYS A 75 -17.03 -0.41 8.14
N ARG A 76 -16.07 0.50 8.37
CA ARG A 76 -15.44 1.30 7.31
C ARG A 76 -14.77 0.45 6.22
N GLU A 77 -14.25 -0.73 6.55
CA GLU A 77 -13.67 -1.64 5.55
C GLU A 77 -14.77 -2.17 4.61
N VAL A 78 -15.95 -2.52 5.14
CA VAL A 78 -17.13 -2.90 4.35
C VAL A 78 -17.57 -1.73 3.47
N TRP A 79 -17.68 -0.52 4.02
CA TRP A 79 -18.12 0.66 3.27
C TRP A 79 -17.13 1.10 2.17
N ARG A 80 -15.84 0.77 2.32
CA ARG A 80 -14.85 1.00 1.27
C ARG A 80 -15.12 0.09 0.07
N VAL A 81 -15.35 -1.20 0.32
CA VAL A 81 -15.70 -2.18 -0.73
C VAL A 81 -17.06 -1.86 -1.35
N GLY A 82 -18.04 -1.46 -0.54
CA GLY A 82 -19.35 -1.01 -1.01
C GLY A 82 -19.25 0.21 -1.94
N LEU A 83 -18.38 1.19 -1.64
CA LEU A 83 -18.18 2.33 -2.52
C LEU A 83 -17.50 1.93 -3.84
N THR A 84 -16.51 1.03 -3.81
CA THR A 84 -15.86 0.56 -5.04
C THR A 84 -16.84 -0.21 -5.92
N LEU A 85 -17.63 -1.12 -5.35
CA LEU A 85 -18.67 -1.86 -6.05
C LEU A 85 -19.72 -0.91 -6.66
N SER A 86 -20.14 0.11 -5.90
CA SER A 86 -21.10 1.11 -6.37
C SER A 86 -20.58 1.90 -7.59
N LYS A 87 -19.29 2.27 -7.60
CA LYS A 87 -18.66 2.95 -8.75
C LYS A 87 -18.59 2.03 -9.98
N ILE A 88 -18.21 0.77 -9.78
CA ILE A 88 -18.14 -0.24 -10.85
C ILE A 88 -19.53 -0.46 -11.47
N ARG A 89 -20.57 -0.66 -10.63
CA ARG A 89 -21.95 -0.84 -11.09
C ARG A 89 -22.52 0.42 -11.75
N ARG A 90 -22.11 1.62 -11.31
CA ARG A 90 -22.50 2.88 -11.98
C ARG A 90 -21.92 2.95 -13.38
N ALA A 91 -20.63 2.63 -13.55
CA ALA A 91 -20.00 2.59 -14.87
C ALA A 91 -20.67 1.55 -15.77
N ALA A 92 -20.90 0.32 -15.27
CA ALA A 92 -21.59 -0.73 -16.03
C ALA A 92 -23.00 -0.30 -16.49
N ARG A 93 -23.81 0.32 -15.61
CA ARG A 93 -25.13 0.85 -16.00
C ARG A 93 -25.05 1.91 -17.10
N GLN A 94 -24.07 2.81 -17.03
CA GLN A 94 -23.87 3.81 -18.07
C GLN A 94 -23.47 3.18 -19.39
N LEU A 95 -22.65 2.13 -19.39
CA LEU A 95 -22.22 1.46 -20.62
C LEU A 95 -23.35 0.63 -21.26
N LEU A 96 -24.22 0.05 -20.43
CA LEU A 96 -25.35 -0.77 -20.90
C LEU A 96 -26.47 0.06 -21.56
N THR A 97 -26.55 1.37 -21.31
CA THR A 97 -27.51 2.25 -22.00
C THR A 97 -27.07 2.63 -23.40
N LEU A 98 -25.79 2.47 -23.75
CA LEU A 98 -25.29 2.74 -25.10
C LEU A 98 -25.54 1.53 -26.00
N ASP A 99 -25.57 1.75 -27.32
CA ASP A 99 -25.64 0.68 -28.30
C ASP A 99 -24.47 -0.29 -28.19
N GLU A 100 -24.68 -1.56 -28.56
CA GLU A 100 -23.69 -2.63 -28.45
C GLU A 100 -22.40 -2.36 -29.25
N LYS A 101 -22.51 -1.67 -30.39
CA LYS A 101 -21.39 -1.39 -31.28
C LYS A 101 -20.74 -0.03 -31.03
N ASP A 102 -21.22 0.72 -30.03
CA ASP A 102 -20.64 2.01 -29.70
C ASP A 102 -19.16 1.86 -29.26
N PRO A 103 -18.23 2.68 -29.80
CA PRO A 103 -16.80 2.55 -29.52
C PRO A 103 -16.48 2.73 -28.04
N LYS A 104 -17.23 3.57 -27.31
CA LYS A 104 -17.04 3.78 -25.88
C LYS A 104 -17.47 2.54 -25.08
N ARG A 105 -18.59 1.92 -25.44
CA ARG A 105 -19.06 0.67 -24.81
C ARG A 105 -18.04 -0.45 -25.00
N LEU A 106 -17.54 -0.62 -26.23
CA LEU A 106 -16.55 -1.65 -26.54
C LEU A 106 -15.22 -1.42 -25.81
N PHE A 107 -14.72 -0.18 -25.78
CA PHE A 107 -13.43 0.11 -25.15
C PHE A 107 -13.50 0.07 -23.62
N GLU A 108 -14.39 0.87 -23.02
CA GLU A 108 -14.49 0.98 -21.56
C GLU A 108 -15.06 -0.30 -20.94
N GLY A 109 -16.02 -0.95 -21.61
CA GLY A 109 -16.63 -2.19 -21.14
C GLY A 109 -15.62 -3.34 -21.07
N ASN A 110 -14.84 -3.55 -22.14
CA ASN A 110 -13.78 -4.56 -22.14
C ASN A 110 -12.67 -4.23 -21.12
N ALA A 111 -12.31 -2.96 -20.97
CA ALA A 111 -11.33 -2.56 -19.95
C ALA A 111 -11.83 -2.85 -18.52
N LEU A 112 -13.13 -2.65 -18.26
CA LEU A 112 -13.74 -2.94 -16.96
C LEU A 112 -13.73 -4.45 -16.67
N ILE A 113 -14.19 -5.26 -17.63
CA ILE A 113 -14.24 -6.73 -17.49
C ILE A 113 -12.84 -7.30 -17.30
N ARG A 114 -11.87 -6.91 -18.13
CA ARG A 114 -10.47 -7.38 -18.00
C ARG A 114 -9.88 -7.07 -16.63
N ARG A 115 -10.21 -5.93 -16.02
CA ARG A 115 -9.74 -5.57 -14.68
C ARG A 115 -10.35 -6.48 -13.60
N LEU A 116 -11.64 -6.81 -13.72
CA LEU A 116 -12.33 -7.69 -12.77
C LEU A 116 -11.84 -9.13 -12.85
N VAL A 117 -11.64 -9.64 -14.07
CA VAL A 117 -11.07 -10.98 -14.32
C VAL A 117 -9.64 -11.05 -13.76
N ARG A 118 -8.79 -10.06 -14.04
CA ARG A 118 -7.40 -10.02 -13.51
C ARG A 118 -7.33 -10.08 -11.99
N VAL A 119 -8.30 -9.47 -11.31
CA VAL A 119 -8.39 -9.54 -9.85
C VAL A 119 -8.97 -10.88 -9.38
N GLY A 120 -9.78 -11.54 -10.20
CA GLY A 120 -10.47 -12.79 -9.86
C GLY A 120 -11.82 -12.58 -9.18
N VAL A 121 -12.46 -11.43 -9.38
CA VAL A 121 -13.84 -11.18 -8.90
C VAL A 121 -14.87 -11.79 -9.85
N LEU A 122 -14.53 -11.86 -11.14
CA LEU A 122 -15.37 -12.43 -12.19
C LEU A 122 -14.62 -13.59 -12.83
N ASP A 123 -15.35 -14.65 -13.14
CA ASP A 123 -14.82 -15.81 -13.84
C ASP A 123 -14.69 -15.57 -15.36
N GLU A 124 -13.77 -16.28 -16.01
CA GLU A 124 -13.50 -16.15 -17.45
C GLU A 124 -14.69 -16.59 -18.31
N SER A 125 -15.55 -17.46 -17.79
CA SER A 125 -16.78 -17.88 -18.48
C SER A 125 -17.83 -16.77 -18.56
N ARG A 126 -17.76 -15.75 -17.69
CA ARG A 126 -18.82 -14.73 -17.50
C ARG A 126 -18.41 -13.33 -17.96
N MET A 127 -17.78 -13.21 -19.13
CA MET A 127 -17.29 -11.93 -19.68
C MET A 127 -18.39 -11.03 -20.30
N LYS A 128 -19.56 -10.92 -19.66
CA LYS A 128 -20.62 -9.97 -20.06
C LYS A 128 -20.82 -8.88 -19.02
N LEU A 129 -21.20 -7.68 -19.48
CA LEU A 129 -21.43 -6.53 -18.61
C LEU A 129 -22.58 -6.75 -17.61
N ASP A 130 -23.56 -7.59 -17.95
CA ASP A 130 -24.71 -7.87 -17.09
C ASP A 130 -24.30 -8.57 -15.78
N TYR A 131 -23.31 -9.46 -15.84
CA TYR A 131 -22.80 -10.14 -14.64
C TYR A 131 -22.10 -9.17 -13.67
N VAL A 132 -21.55 -8.06 -14.17
CA VAL A 132 -20.96 -7.01 -13.32
C VAL A 132 -22.03 -6.36 -12.43
N LEU A 133 -23.28 -6.32 -12.87
CA LEU A 133 -24.40 -5.84 -12.06
C LEU A 133 -24.82 -6.85 -10.98
N ALA A 134 -24.55 -8.14 -11.15
CA ALA A 134 -24.89 -9.17 -10.15
C ALA A 134 -23.86 -9.30 -9.02
N LEU A 135 -22.68 -8.65 -9.16
CA LEU A 135 -21.61 -8.73 -8.17
C LEU A 135 -22.04 -8.27 -6.78
N LYS A 136 -21.58 -9.02 -5.78
CA LYS A 136 -21.82 -8.77 -4.36
C LYS A 136 -20.55 -8.25 -3.67
N ILE A 137 -20.62 -8.00 -2.37
CA ILE A 137 -19.51 -7.43 -1.59
C ILE A 137 -18.49 -8.53 -1.25
N GLU A 138 -18.99 -9.73 -1.03
CA GLU A 138 -18.27 -10.96 -0.70
C GLU A 138 -17.20 -11.25 -1.75
N ASP A 139 -17.55 -11.16 -3.04
CA ASP A 139 -16.63 -11.42 -4.16
C ASP A 139 -15.33 -10.59 -4.07
N PHE A 140 -15.41 -9.36 -3.56
CA PHE A 140 -14.24 -8.51 -3.35
C PHE A 140 -13.50 -8.81 -2.03
N LEU A 141 -14.23 -9.25 -0.99
CA LEU A 141 -13.64 -9.62 0.29
C LEU A 141 -12.86 -10.93 0.18
N GLU A 142 -13.29 -11.87 -0.67
CA GLU A 142 -12.59 -13.11 -0.95
C GLU A 142 -11.20 -12.90 -1.59
N ARG A 143 -11.03 -11.81 -2.34
CA ARG A 143 -9.77 -11.49 -3.03
C ARG A 143 -8.77 -10.72 -2.17
N ARG A 144 -9.06 -10.50 -0.89
CA ARG A 144 -8.13 -9.86 0.04
C ARG A 144 -7.01 -10.81 0.43
N LEU A 145 -5.82 -10.27 0.64
CA LEU A 145 -4.67 -11.06 1.09
C LEU A 145 -4.99 -11.81 2.40
N GLN A 146 -5.73 -11.18 3.30
CA GLN A 146 -6.17 -11.80 4.56
C GLN A 146 -6.94 -13.10 4.36
N THR A 147 -7.90 -13.12 3.42
CA THR A 147 -8.76 -14.27 3.15
C THR A 147 -8.06 -15.30 2.29
N CYS A 148 -7.28 -14.86 1.29
CA CYS A 148 -6.44 -15.74 0.49
C CYS A 148 -5.44 -16.53 1.36
N VAL A 149 -4.77 -15.88 2.33
CA VAL A 149 -3.81 -16.53 3.23
C VAL A 149 -4.49 -17.59 4.11
N TRP A 150 -5.71 -17.31 4.59
CA TRP A 150 -6.48 -18.29 5.36
C TRP A 150 -6.96 -19.45 4.50
N LYS A 151 -7.51 -19.19 3.29
CA LYS A 151 -7.94 -20.23 2.35
C LYS A 151 -6.79 -21.12 1.89
N LEU A 152 -5.56 -20.60 1.82
CA LEU A 152 -4.34 -21.38 1.50
C LEU A 152 -3.81 -22.22 2.68
N GLY A 153 -4.41 -22.13 3.87
CA GLY A 153 -3.99 -22.92 5.03
C GLY A 153 -2.73 -22.41 5.76
N LEU A 154 -2.18 -21.26 5.35
CA LEU A 154 -1.00 -20.66 6.02
C LEU A 154 -1.31 -20.15 7.43
N ALA A 155 -2.59 -19.94 7.74
CA ALA A 155 -3.06 -19.49 9.05
C ALA A 155 -4.25 -20.31 9.51
N LYS A 156 -4.30 -20.64 10.80
CA LYS A 156 -5.40 -21.39 11.42
C LYS A 156 -6.74 -20.64 11.44
N SER A 157 -6.71 -19.31 11.45
CA SER A 157 -7.89 -18.44 11.53
C SER A 157 -7.67 -17.15 10.75
N ILE A 158 -8.76 -16.49 10.38
CA ILE A 158 -8.75 -15.23 9.63
C ILE A 158 -8.15 -14.09 10.47
N HIS A 159 -8.33 -14.12 11.79
CA HIS A 159 -7.67 -13.19 12.71
C HIS A 159 -6.17 -13.46 12.80
N HIS A 160 -5.77 -14.74 12.80
CA HIS A 160 -4.37 -15.14 12.77
C HIS A 160 -3.69 -14.66 11.48
N ALA A 161 -4.33 -14.84 10.32
CA ALA A 161 -3.83 -14.33 9.04
C ALA A 161 -3.56 -12.82 9.08
N ARG A 162 -4.46 -12.04 9.68
CA ARG A 162 -4.30 -10.57 9.80
C ARG A 162 -3.06 -10.20 10.62
N VAL A 163 -2.80 -10.90 11.72
CA VAL A 163 -1.64 -10.68 12.59
C VAL A 163 -0.36 -11.02 11.84
N LEU A 164 -0.30 -12.17 11.16
CA LEU A 164 0.87 -12.60 10.38
C LEU A 164 1.23 -11.58 9.28
N ILE A 165 0.23 -11.06 8.57
CA ILE A 165 0.44 -10.04 7.54
C ILE A 165 1.02 -8.77 8.17
N ARG A 166 0.40 -8.26 9.24
CA ARG A 166 0.86 -7.01 9.88
C ARG A 166 2.27 -7.14 10.48
N GLN A 167 2.62 -8.32 11.00
CA GLN A 167 3.93 -8.63 11.54
C GLN A 167 5.00 -8.92 10.47
N ARG A 168 4.65 -8.77 9.17
CA ARG A 168 5.57 -8.93 8.03
C ARG A 168 6.06 -10.36 7.80
N HIS A 169 5.23 -11.35 8.14
CA HIS A 169 5.58 -12.76 7.92
C HIS A 169 5.23 -13.27 6.52
N ILE A 170 4.39 -12.57 5.77
CA ILE A 170 3.86 -13.01 4.47
C ILE A 170 4.44 -12.16 3.33
N ARG A 171 4.79 -12.84 2.24
CA ARG A 171 5.18 -12.22 0.98
C ARG A 171 4.23 -12.60 -0.15
N VAL A 172 4.19 -11.76 -1.17
CA VAL A 172 3.58 -12.05 -2.46
C VAL A 172 4.68 -11.95 -3.51
N GLY A 173 5.08 -13.07 -4.07
CA GLY A 173 6.26 -13.17 -4.92
C GLY A 173 7.54 -12.86 -4.13
N LYS A 174 8.26 -11.81 -4.52
CA LYS A 174 9.49 -11.37 -3.85
C LYS A 174 9.25 -10.34 -2.75
N GLN A 175 8.08 -9.68 -2.75
CA GLN A 175 7.82 -8.53 -1.91
C GLN A 175 7.04 -8.90 -0.65
N ILE A 176 7.49 -8.42 0.51
CA ILE A 176 6.74 -8.52 1.77
C ILE A 176 5.57 -7.54 1.74
N VAL A 177 4.37 -8.01 2.06
CA VAL A 177 3.14 -7.20 2.09
C VAL A 177 2.59 -7.17 3.51
N ASN A 178 2.46 -5.96 4.08
CA ASN A 178 2.00 -5.75 5.45
C ASN A 178 0.56 -5.22 5.56
N VAL A 179 -0.17 -5.12 4.43
CA VAL A 179 -1.53 -4.58 4.37
C VAL A 179 -2.54 -5.72 4.12
N PRO A 180 -3.40 -6.06 5.10
CA PRO A 180 -4.42 -7.11 4.94
C PRO A 180 -5.50 -6.79 3.88
N SER A 181 -5.64 -5.51 3.52
CA SER A 181 -6.56 -5.02 2.49
C SER A 181 -5.97 -5.12 1.07
N PHE A 182 -4.77 -5.66 0.91
CA PHE A 182 -4.17 -5.88 -0.40
C PHE A 182 -5.04 -6.82 -1.23
N ILE A 183 -5.39 -6.42 -2.45
CA ILE A 183 -6.20 -7.22 -3.36
C ILE A 183 -5.26 -8.07 -4.19
N VAL A 184 -5.38 -9.39 -4.06
CA VAL A 184 -4.50 -10.34 -4.73
C VAL A 184 -5.01 -10.65 -6.14
N ARG A 185 -4.15 -10.45 -7.14
CA ARG A 185 -4.41 -10.86 -8.53
C ARG A 185 -4.33 -12.38 -8.67
N LEU A 186 -5.05 -12.96 -9.63
CA LEU A 186 -5.01 -14.40 -9.89
C LEU A 186 -3.58 -14.91 -10.13
N ASP A 187 -2.81 -14.22 -10.97
CA ASP A 187 -1.42 -14.59 -11.30
C ASP A 187 -0.51 -14.62 -10.07
N SER A 188 -0.74 -13.70 -9.12
CA SER A 188 0.08 -13.56 -7.92
C SER A 188 -0.35 -14.50 -6.79
N GLN A 189 -1.50 -15.17 -6.91
CA GLN A 189 -2.07 -16.01 -5.85
C GLN A 189 -1.20 -17.24 -5.55
N LYS A 190 -0.58 -17.84 -6.58
CA LYS A 190 0.34 -18.98 -6.43
C LYS A 190 1.63 -18.62 -5.70
N HIS A 191 1.96 -17.33 -5.65
CA HIS A 191 3.21 -16.82 -5.10
C HIS A 191 3.03 -16.27 -3.67
N ILE A 192 1.95 -16.63 -2.98
CA ILE A 192 1.74 -16.27 -1.58
C ILE A 192 2.41 -17.32 -0.72
N ASP A 193 3.37 -16.89 0.09
CA ASP A 193 4.08 -17.78 1.01
C ASP A 193 4.65 -16.98 2.20
N PHE A 194 5.23 -17.66 3.17
CA PHE A 194 6.03 -17.03 4.20
C PHE A 194 7.24 -16.31 3.58
N ALA A 195 7.60 -15.19 4.20
CA ALA A 195 8.81 -14.47 3.83
C ALA A 195 10.04 -15.28 4.24
N LEU A 196 11.06 -15.33 3.38
CA LEU A 196 12.32 -16.03 3.69
C LEU A 196 13.03 -15.44 4.92
N THR A 197 12.80 -14.15 5.20
CA THR A 197 13.33 -13.47 6.39
C THR A 197 12.51 -13.73 7.66
N SER A 198 11.32 -14.30 7.52
CA SER A 198 10.44 -14.62 8.64
C SER A 198 10.97 -15.84 9.39
N PRO A 199 10.85 -15.89 10.73
CA PRO A 199 11.13 -17.10 11.49
C PRO A 199 10.35 -18.35 11.01
N PHE A 200 9.17 -18.15 10.41
CA PHE A 200 8.35 -19.24 9.86
C PHE A 200 8.78 -19.68 8.46
N GLY A 201 9.59 -18.88 7.75
CA GLY A 201 10.09 -19.17 6.41
C GLY A 201 11.57 -19.57 6.40
N GLY A 202 12.11 -20.05 7.52
CA GLY A 202 13.52 -20.44 7.68
C GLY A 202 14.46 -19.32 8.12
N GLY A 203 13.93 -18.13 8.42
CA GLY A 203 14.70 -17.00 8.95
C GLY A 203 15.12 -17.17 10.41
N ARG A 204 16.05 -16.32 10.86
CA ARG A 204 16.54 -16.32 12.24
C ARG A 204 15.39 -16.11 13.23
N PRO A 205 15.33 -16.86 14.36
CA PRO A 205 14.35 -16.63 15.41
C PRO A 205 14.33 -15.17 15.88
N GLY A 206 13.12 -14.66 16.15
CA GLY A 206 12.92 -13.26 16.53
C GLY A 206 13.61 -12.87 17.84
N ARG A 207 13.88 -11.57 18.02
CA ARG A 207 14.58 -11.01 19.20
C ARG A 207 14.04 -11.51 20.53
N VAL A 208 12.71 -11.53 20.71
CA VAL A 208 12.09 -11.98 21.97
C VAL A 208 12.37 -13.46 22.23
N ARG A 209 12.22 -14.33 21.22
CA ARG A 209 12.51 -15.76 21.35
C ARG A 209 13.98 -15.99 21.66
N ARG A 210 14.88 -15.24 21.02
CA ARG A 210 16.32 -15.27 21.31
C ARG A 210 16.65 -14.80 22.73
N LYS A 211 16.04 -13.70 23.19
CA LYS A 211 16.23 -13.20 24.56
C LYS A 211 15.74 -14.21 25.59
N LYS A 212 14.59 -14.84 25.35
CA LYS A 212 14.05 -15.90 26.22
C LYS A 212 14.94 -17.14 26.24
N ALA A 213 15.44 -17.59 25.09
CA ALA A 213 16.36 -18.72 25.01
C ALA A 213 17.68 -18.42 25.74
N ALA A 214 18.24 -17.22 25.59
CA ALA A 214 19.44 -16.81 26.31
C ALA A 214 19.21 -16.69 27.84
N ALA A 215 18.05 -16.21 28.26
CA ALA A 215 17.69 -16.17 29.68
C ALA A 215 17.48 -17.58 30.27
N ALA A 216 16.89 -18.50 29.50
CA ALA A 216 16.74 -19.90 29.92
C ALA A 216 18.10 -20.58 30.06
N ALA A 217 19.00 -20.42 29.08
CA ALA A 217 20.35 -20.99 29.12
C ALA A 217 21.24 -20.40 30.23
N GLY A 218 20.95 -19.20 30.72
CA GLY A 218 21.67 -18.58 31.84
C GLY A 218 21.07 -18.88 33.22
N GLY A 219 19.90 -19.52 33.30
CA GLY A 219 19.27 -19.92 34.55
C GLY A 219 19.54 -21.37 34.95
N GLU A 220 20.16 -22.15 34.07
CA GLU A 220 20.44 -23.59 34.24
C GLU A 220 21.88 -23.85 34.75
N GLY A 221 22.64 -22.80 35.08
CA GLY A 221 24.05 -22.90 35.52
C GLY A 221 24.31 -22.34 36.92
N GLY A 222 23.32 -22.43 37.82
CA GLY A 222 23.41 -21.88 39.19
C GLY A 222 22.85 -22.79 40.29
N GLU A 223 22.62 -24.07 40.01
CA GLU A 223 22.24 -25.11 40.98
C GLU A 223 23.13 -26.33 40.74
N ASP A 224 24.43 -26.22 41.01
CA ASP A 224 25.38 -27.35 41.11
C ASP A 224 26.66 -26.81 41.77
N GLU A 225 26.62 -26.51 43.08
CA GLU A 225 27.81 -26.38 43.98
C GLU A 225 27.37 -25.99 45.42
N GLU A 226 26.50 -26.77 46.06
CA GLU A 226 26.39 -26.81 47.53
C GLU A 226 26.08 -28.24 47.99
N ASP A 227 26.96 -29.19 47.64
CA ASP A 227 27.12 -30.44 48.37
C ASP A 227 28.63 -30.63 48.60
N GLU A 228 29.00 -30.98 49.85
CA GLU A 228 30.35 -31.23 50.39
C GLU A 228 31.07 -30.05 51.11
N GLU A 229 30.68 -29.77 52.37
CA GLU A 229 31.45 -30.11 53.61
C GLU A 229 30.72 -29.66 54.89
#